data_AF-A0A943MNN6-F1
#
_entry.id   AF-A0A943MNN6-F1
#
_cell.length_a   1.000
_cell.length_b   1.000
_cell.length_c   1.000
_cell.angle_alpha   90.00
_cell.angle_beta   90.00
_cell.angle_gamma   90.00
#
_symmetry.space_group_name_H-M   'P 1'
#
loop_
_entity.id
_entity.type
_entity.pdbx_description
1 polymer ?
#
loop_
_entity_poly.entity_id
_entity_poly.type
_entity_poly.pdbx_seq_one_letter_code
_entity_poly.pdbx_strand_id
1 'polypeptide(L)'
;MSKRQFSMQTYWDKKASEVIPRMHFTDAGQAFSTWHDSALAKLLELMGEFPRPVALDAEVEYSVEECDFIRQRVVFDTEEYMSVPCQVLIPKHFKSDRSQPA
;
A
#
# COMPACT_ATOMS: atom_id res chain seq x y z
N MET A 1 -18.55 -5.40 46.40
CA MET A 1 -19.41 -5.01 45.26
C MET A 1 -18.69 -5.35 43.97
N SER A 2 -19.34 -5.99 43.00
CA SER A 2 -18.71 -6.31 41.71
C SER A 2 -18.39 -5.03 40.95
N LYS A 3 -17.15 -4.90 40.45
CA LYS A 3 -16.67 -3.75 39.68
C LYS A 3 -17.22 -3.86 38.25
N ARG A 4 -18.46 -3.43 38.05
CA ARG A 4 -19.12 -3.48 36.74
C ARG A 4 -18.50 -2.44 35.79
N GLN A 5 -18.16 -2.88 34.58
CA GLN A 5 -17.64 -2.03 33.52
C GLN A 5 -18.78 -1.71 32.53
N PHE A 6 -19.04 -0.42 32.29
CA PHE A 6 -20.13 0.07 31.42
C PHE A 6 -19.63 0.91 30.21
N SER A 7 -18.32 1.15 30.11
CA SER A 7 -17.70 1.86 28.99
C SER A 7 -17.59 0.95 27.77
N MET A 8 -18.22 1.36 26.68
CA MET A 8 -18.11 0.67 25.38
C MET A 8 -16.70 0.73 24.80
N GLN A 9 -15.97 1.84 25.03
CA GLN A 9 -14.57 1.95 24.61
C GLN A 9 -13.71 0.88 25.28
N THR A 10 -13.79 0.78 26.61
CA THR A 10 -13.03 -0.24 27.37
C THR A 10 -13.42 -1.66 26.98
N TYR A 11 -14.71 -1.90 26.69
CA TYR A 11 -15.18 -3.18 26.17
C TYR A 11 -14.53 -3.52 24.82
N TRP A 12 -14.56 -2.59 23.86
CA TRP A 12 -14.00 -2.83 22.52
C TRP A 12 -12.48 -2.91 22.51
N ASP A 13 -11.79 -2.07 23.28
CA ASP A 13 -10.34 -2.14 23.44
C ASP A 13 -9.92 -3.50 24.00
N LYS A 14 -10.64 -3.98 25.02
CA LYS A 14 -10.37 -5.29 25.61
C LYS A 14 -10.62 -6.40 24.59
N LYS A 15 -11.73 -6.35 23.85
CA LYS A 15 -12.03 -7.31 22.78
C LYS A 15 -10.97 -7.31 21.69
N ALA A 16 -10.53 -6.14 21.22
CA ALA A 16 -9.50 -6.01 20.19
C ALA A 16 -8.14 -6.52 20.68
N SER A 17 -7.76 -6.23 21.93
CA SER A 17 -6.49 -6.68 22.52
C SER A 17 -6.37 -8.21 22.64
N GLU A 18 -7.49 -8.92 22.66
CA GLU A 18 -7.55 -10.38 22.75
C GLU A 18 -7.55 -11.05 21.36
N VAL A 19 -7.68 -10.29 20.27
CA VAL A 19 -7.65 -10.83 18.91
C VAL A 19 -6.20 -11.03 18.48
N ILE A 20 -5.84 -12.29 18.26
CA ILE A 20 -4.62 -12.65 17.54
C ILE A 20 -4.99 -12.81 16.06
N PRO A 21 -4.42 -12.01 15.13
CA PRO A 21 -4.74 -12.13 13.71
C PRO A 21 -4.45 -13.54 13.19
N ARG A 22 -5.33 -14.08 12.34
CA ARG A 22 -5.16 -15.43 11.77
C ARG A 22 -3.87 -15.58 10.96
N MET A 23 -3.41 -14.50 10.34
CA MET A 23 -2.15 -14.44 9.59
C MET A 23 -1.01 -13.83 10.42
N HIS A 24 -1.07 -13.91 11.74
CA HIS A 24 0.02 -13.49 12.62
C HIS A 24 1.27 -14.35 12.35
N PHE A 25 2.38 -13.72 11.94
CA PHE A 25 3.64 -14.41 11.75
C PHE A 25 4.25 -14.80 13.10
N THR A 26 4.59 -16.06 13.29
CA THR A 26 5.28 -16.54 14.50
C THR A 26 6.62 -17.16 14.11
N ASP A 27 7.72 -16.52 14.49
CA ASP A 27 9.10 -16.89 14.11
C ASP A 27 9.52 -18.33 14.52
N ALA A 28 8.76 -19.03 15.37
CA ALA A 28 9.20 -20.26 16.05
C ALA A 28 9.17 -21.56 15.20
N GLY A 29 8.93 -21.49 13.89
CA GLY A 29 8.94 -22.70 13.04
C GLY A 29 8.19 -22.59 11.72
N GLN A 30 7.65 -21.42 11.39
CA GLN A 30 6.97 -21.18 10.11
C GLN A 30 7.98 -20.68 9.07
N ALA A 31 7.98 -21.29 7.89
CA ALA A 31 8.74 -20.76 6.76
C ALA A 31 8.12 -19.43 6.31
N PHE A 32 8.94 -18.37 6.25
CA PHE A 32 8.50 -17.02 5.89
C PHE A 32 7.76 -16.98 4.55
N SER A 33 8.28 -17.66 3.52
CA SER A 33 7.65 -17.70 2.19
C SER A 33 6.24 -18.27 2.24
N THR A 34 6.04 -19.39 2.93
CA THR A 34 4.72 -20.02 3.08
C THR A 34 3.73 -19.13 3.83
N TRP A 35 4.19 -18.45 4.88
CA TRP A 35 3.38 -17.45 5.57
C TRP A 35 3.03 -16.29 4.64
N HIS A 36 4.02 -15.72 3.96
CA HIS A 36 3.88 -14.57 3.08
C HIS A 36 2.83 -14.84 1.99
N ASP A 37 2.92 -15.98 1.32
CA ASP A 37 1.99 -16.34 0.25
C ASP A 37 0.56 -16.49 0.78
N SER A 38 0.39 -17.07 1.97
CA SER A 38 -0.92 -17.21 2.63
C SER A 38 -1.49 -15.87 3.09
N ALA A 39 -0.63 -15.00 3.64
CA ALA A 39 -1.02 -13.67 4.10
C ALA A 39 -1.38 -12.75 2.93
N LEU A 40 -0.60 -12.78 1.86
CA LEU A 40 -0.85 -12.01 0.63
C LEU A 40 -2.15 -12.46 -0.02
N ALA A 41 -2.39 -13.77 -0.16
CA ALA A 41 -3.65 -14.27 -0.69
C ALA A 41 -4.86 -13.79 0.13
N LYS A 42 -4.75 -13.80 1.47
CA LYS A 42 -5.82 -13.31 2.33
C LYS A 42 -6.00 -11.80 2.24
N LEU A 43 -4.91 -11.04 2.10
CA LEU A 43 -4.97 -9.60 1.89
C LEU A 43 -5.69 -9.26 0.59
N LEU A 44 -5.32 -9.90 -0.52
CA LEU A 44 -5.95 -9.70 -1.82
C LEU A 44 -7.44 -10.06 -1.78
N GLU A 45 -7.82 -11.14 -1.08
CA GLU A 45 -9.23 -11.49 -0.83
C GLU A 45 -9.98 -10.38 -0.08
N LEU A 46 -9.39 -9.82 0.98
CA LEU A 46 -10.01 -8.77 1.80
C LEU A 46 -10.08 -7.42 1.09
N MET A 47 -9.21 -7.16 0.11
CA MET A 47 -9.27 -5.97 -0.74
C MET A 47 -10.46 -6.01 -1.71
N GLY A 48 -11.08 -7.17 -1.91
CA GLY A 48 -12.20 -7.35 -2.82
C GLY A 48 -11.77 -7.59 -4.27
N GLU A 49 -12.70 -7.40 -5.19
CA GLU A 49 -12.43 -7.55 -6.62
C GLU A 49 -11.59 -6.38 -7.13
N PHE A 50 -10.47 -6.68 -7.78
CA PHE A 50 -9.65 -5.68 -8.44
C PHE A 50 -10.37 -5.19 -9.70
N PRO A 51 -10.23 -3.90 -10.06
CA PRO A 51 -10.79 -3.39 -11.30
C PRO A 51 -10.19 -4.10 -12.52
N ARG A 52 -10.92 -4.06 -13.64
CA ARG A 52 -10.44 -4.63 -14.90
C ARG A 52 -9.18 -3.89 -15.36
N PRO A 53 -8.09 -4.59 -15.72
CA PRO A 53 -6.88 -3.95 -16.21
C PRO A 53 -7.15 -3.10 -17.45
N VAL A 54 -6.49 -1.94 -17.52
CA VAL A 54 -6.47 -1.04 -18.68
C VAL A 54 -5.04 -0.83 -19.17
N ALA A 55 -4.88 -0.30 -20.38
CA ALA A 55 -3.58 0.17 -20.83
C ALA A 55 -3.10 1.30 -19.91
N LEU A 56 -1.81 1.34 -19.60
CA LEU A 56 -1.29 2.32 -18.65
C LEU A 56 -1.41 3.76 -19.18
N ASP A 57 -1.19 3.95 -20.48
CA ASP A 57 -1.31 5.23 -21.20
C ASP A 57 -0.75 6.45 -20.41
N ALA A 58 0.44 6.26 -19.83
CA ALA A 58 1.07 7.28 -18.99
C ALA A 58 1.62 8.47 -19.81
N GLU A 59 1.26 9.68 -19.38
CA GLU A 59 1.70 10.95 -19.96
C GLU A 59 2.32 11.86 -18.91
N VAL A 60 3.41 12.55 -19.26
CA VAL A 60 3.97 13.64 -18.45
C VAL A 60 3.24 14.93 -18.80
N GLU A 61 2.30 15.36 -17.96
CA GLU A 61 1.56 16.62 -18.16
C GLU A 61 2.46 17.85 -17.99
N TYR A 62 3.39 17.82 -17.03
CA TYR A 62 4.38 18.88 -16.88
C TYR A 62 5.68 18.37 -16.25
N SER A 63 6.74 19.16 -16.47
CA SER A 63 8.05 19.00 -15.84
C SER A 63 8.56 20.35 -15.38
N VAL A 64 8.94 20.47 -14.09
CA VAL A 64 9.48 21.70 -13.50
C VAL A 64 10.88 21.41 -12.96
N GLU A 65 11.85 22.26 -13.30
CA GLU A 65 13.16 22.25 -12.66
C GLU A 65 13.07 22.89 -11.28
N GLU A 66 13.40 22.13 -10.25
CA GLU A 66 13.59 22.61 -8.88
C GLU A 66 15.09 22.77 -8.60
N CYS A 67 15.48 23.14 -7.38
CA CYS A 67 16.90 23.31 -7.05
C CYS A 67 17.68 22.00 -7.23
N ASP A 68 17.26 20.92 -6.56
CA ASP A 68 18.00 19.66 -6.47
C ASP A 68 17.39 18.50 -7.28
N PHE A 69 16.17 18.68 -7.79
CA PHE A 69 15.42 17.65 -8.50
C PHE A 69 14.59 18.25 -9.64
N ILE A 70 14.03 17.36 -10.46
CA ILE A 70 13.02 17.66 -11.47
C ILE A 70 11.70 17.08 -10.94
N ARG A 71 10.65 17.90 -10.89
CA ARG A 71 9.31 17.45 -10.51
C ARG A 71 8.48 17.26 -11.76
N GLN A 72 8.03 16.03 -11.98
CA GLN A 72 7.11 15.69 -13.07
C GLN A 72 5.74 15.33 -12.52
N ARG A 73 4.68 15.83 -13.17
CA ARG A 73 3.34 15.28 -12.98
C ARG A 73 3.07 14.29 -14.09
N VAL A 74 2.82 13.05 -13.71
CA VAL A 74 2.48 11.95 -14.62
C VAL A 74 1.02 11.60 -14.39
N VAL A 75 0.22 11.53 -15.45
CA VAL A 75 -1.15 11.01 -15.41
C VAL A 75 -1.18 9.68 -16.15
N PHE A 76 -1.90 8.71 -15.60
CA PHE A 76 -2.05 7.38 -16.20
C PHE A 76 -3.40 6.77 -15.83
N ASP A 77 -3.84 5.81 -16.63
CA ASP A 77 -5.14 5.15 -16.45
C ASP A 77 -5.04 4.00 -15.45
N THR A 78 -5.98 3.96 -14.51
CA THR A 78 -6.07 2.91 -13.48
C THR A 78 -7.27 2.00 -13.67
N GLU A 79 -8.35 2.51 -14.24
CA GLU A 79 -9.56 1.76 -14.57
C GLU A 79 -10.20 2.32 -15.85
N GLU A 80 -11.18 1.60 -16.40
CA GLU A 80 -11.98 2.11 -17.52
C GLU A 80 -12.60 3.46 -17.11
N TYR A 81 -12.30 4.52 -17.89
CA TYR A 81 -12.75 5.89 -17.64
C TYR A 81 -12.16 6.61 -16.42
N MET A 82 -11.07 6.09 -15.83
CA MET A 82 -10.43 6.69 -14.65
C MET A 82 -8.92 6.83 -14.81
N SER A 83 -8.45 8.07 -14.78
CA SER A 83 -7.04 8.43 -14.74
C SER A 83 -6.67 9.03 -13.38
N VAL A 84 -5.44 8.77 -12.91
CA VAL A 84 -4.91 9.33 -11.66
C VAL A 84 -3.61 10.10 -11.92
N PRO A 85 -3.41 11.25 -11.23
CA PRO A 85 -2.14 11.95 -11.26
C PRO A 85 -1.17 11.42 -10.19
N CYS A 86 0.10 11.32 -10.55
CA CYS A 86 1.23 11.03 -9.67
C CYS A 86 2.32 12.10 -9.82
N GLN A 87 3.08 12.33 -8.76
CA GLN A 87 4.26 13.19 -8.78
C GLN A 87 5.52 12.33 -8.77
N VAL A 88 6.36 12.48 -9.78
CA VAL A 88 7.66 11.82 -9.85
C VAL A 88 8.75 12.86 -9.58
N LEU A 89 9.57 12.59 -8.57
CA LEU A 89 10.67 13.46 -8.16
C LEU A 89 11.99 12.81 -8.60
N ILE A 90 12.68 13.44 -9.55
CA ILE A 90 13.89 12.89 -10.16
C ILE A 90 15.09 13.74 -9.70
N PRO A 91 15.98 13.25 -8.83
CA PRO A 91 17.17 14.00 -8.43
C PRO A 91 18.07 14.31 -9.63
N LYS A 92 18.62 15.52 -9.71
CA LYS A 92 19.42 15.97 -10.87
C LYS A 92 20.72 15.21 -11.08
N HIS A 93 21.23 14.57 -10.03
CA HIS A 93 22.47 13.80 -10.07
C HIS A 93 22.25 12.32 -10.41
N PHE A 94 21.01 11.92 -10.72
CA PHE A 94 20.70 10.55 -11.13
C PHE A 94 21.22 10.28 -12.54
N LYS A 95 21.77 9.09 -12.73
CA LYS A 95 22.12 8.56 -14.05
C LYS A 95 20.83 8.18 -14.77
N SER A 96 20.72 8.52 -16.06
CA SER A 96 19.57 8.17 -16.90
C SER A 96 19.50 6.69 -17.32
N ASP A 97 20.23 5.81 -16.63
CA ASP A 97 20.44 4.40 -16.99
C ASP A 97 19.45 3.44 -16.34
N ARG A 98 18.41 3.95 -15.66
CA ARG A 98 17.39 3.16 -14.95
C ARG A 98 17.96 2.25 -13.85
N SER A 99 19.15 2.55 -13.35
CA SER A 99 19.76 1.82 -12.23
C SER A 99 19.16 2.16 -10.87
N GLN A 100 18.40 3.26 -10.79
CA GLN A 100 17.74 3.67 -9.55
C GLN A 100 16.35 3.01 -9.44
N PRO A 101 15.89 2.71 -8.21
CA PRO A 101 14.51 2.31 -7.99
C PRO A 101 13.56 3.39 -8.50
N ALA A 102 12.46 2.95 -9.10
CA ALA A 102 11.32 3.80 -9.44
C ALA A 102 10.60 4.29 -8.17
#